data_AF-A0A6C0CX57-F1
#
_entry.id   AF-A0A6C0CX57-F1
#
_cell.length_a   1.000
_cell.length_b   1.000
_cell.length_c   1.000
_cell.angle_alpha   90.00
_cell.angle_beta   90.00
_cell.angle_gamma   90.00
#
_symmetry.space_group_name_H-M   'P 1'
#
loop_
_entity.id
_entity.type
_entity.pdbx_description
1 polymer ?
#
loop_
_entity_poly.entity_id
_entity_poly.type
_entity_poly.pdbx_seq_one_letter_code
_entity_poly.pdbx_strand_id
1 'polypeptide(L)'
;MTKILFLFGIVILVLISSLVFNYKSLSEGFQNLANPGVYPASDDVPLLADSYPYKGTNTLSNNNYQDIWWKYPVFRVGSYAQVTNNLRYWENPDDGECIRADFCGALYNNKEIQSNIAQPLPPTEFSREGARVNYYNANTNLFLGPQAGPELPVF
;
A
#
# COMPACT_ATOMS: atom_id res chain seq x y z
N MET A 1 7.92 35.40 -56.20
CA MET A 1 7.80 36.38 -55.09
C MET A 1 6.75 36.00 -54.06
N THR A 2 5.46 35.91 -54.41
CA THR A 2 4.35 35.64 -53.48
C THR A 2 4.57 34.46 -52.51
N LYS A 3 5.08 33.32 -52.98
CA LYS A 3 5.40 32.16 -52.12
C LYS A 3 6.46 32.46 -51.04
N ILE A 4 7.43 33.32 -51.34
CA ILE A 4 8.50 33.72 -50.40
C ILE A 4 7.94 34.69 -49.36
N LEU A 5 7.13 35.66 -49.78
CA LEU A 5 6.41 36.58 -48.88
C LEU A 5 5.51 35.84 -47.89
N PHE A 6 4.81 34.79 -48.35
CA PHE A 6 3.97 33.95 -47.48
C PHE A 6 4.80 33.19 -46.44
N LEU A 7 5.97 32.67 -46.84
CA LEU A 7 6.91 31.97 -45.95
C LEU A 7 7.48 32.92 -44.87
N PHE A 8 7.87 34.13 -45.25
CA PHE A 8 8.26 35.17 -44.29
C PHE A 8 7.12 35.56 -43.33
N GLY A 9 5.88 35.63 -43.82
CA GLY A 9 4.70 35.88 -42.99
C GLY A 9 4.52 34.82 -41.90
N ILE A 10 4.68 33.53 -42.23
CA ILE A 10 4.60 32.42 -41.25
C ILE A 10 5.73 32.54 -40.21
N VAL A 11 6.97 32.80 -40.65
CA VAL A 11 8.12 32.96 -39.73
C VAL A 11 7.89 34.09 -38.74
N ILE A 12 7.41 35.25 -39.21
CA ILE A 12 7.08 36.40 -38.36
C ILE A 12 5.96 36.05 -37.38
N LEU A 13 4.93 35.32 -37.81
CA LEU A 13 3.80 34.94 -36.95
C LEU A 13 4.25 33.96 -35.84
N VAL A 14 5.14 33.02 -36.13
CA VAL A 14 5.75 32.14 -35.11
C VAL A 14 6.57 32.94 -34.10
N LEU A 15 7.40 33.88 -34.56
CA LEU A 15 8.20 34.74 -33.67
C LEU A 15 7.35 35.66 -32.79
N ILE A 16 6.25 36.21 -33.31
CA ILE A 16 5.30 37.00 -32.51
C ILE A 16 4.57 36.11 -31.50
N SER A 17 4.22 34.87 -31.87
CA SER A 17 3.53 33.96 -30.96
C SER A 17 4.33 33.68 -29.68
N SER A 18 5.66 33.49 -29.77
CA SER A 18 6.50 33.26 -28.59
C SER A 18 6.64 34.47 -27.66
N LEU A 19 6.34 35.69 -28.14
CA LEU A 19 6.31 36.91 -27.34
C LEU A 19 4.95 37.17 -26.68
N VAL A 20 3.85 36.71 -27.32
CA VAL A 20 2.48 36.88 -26.79
C VAL A 20 2.12 35.76 -25.81
N PHE A 21 2.57 34.53 -26.07
CA PHE A 21 2.44 33.43 -25.11
C PHE A 21 3.41 33.62 -23.96
N ASN A 22 2.96 34.35 -22.94
CA ASN A 22 3.50 34.23 -21.60
C ASN A 22 3.35 32.78 -21.17
N TYR A 23 4.42 31.99 -21.32
CA TYR A 23 4.58 30.73 -20.63
C TYR A 23 4.58 31.03 -19.13
N LYS A 24 3.39 31.06 -18.52
CA LYS A 24 3.26 30.92 -17.07
C LYS A 24 4.05 29.67 -16.74
N SER A 25 5.16 29.86 -16.03
CA SER A 25 5.92 28.75 -15.48
C SER A 25 4.92 27.86 -14.76
N LEU A 26 4.76 26.63 -15.24
CA LEU A 26 3.98 25.61 -14.57
C LEU A 26 4.78 25.20 -13.35
N SER A 27 4.83 26.07 -12.33
CA SER A 27 5.34 25.73 -11.03
C SER A 27 4.41 24.65 -10.48
N GLU A 28 4.88 23.41 -10.54
CA GLU A 28 4.25 22.29 -9.87
C GLU A 28 4.01 22.73 -8.43
N GLY A 29 2.73 22.79 -8.01
CA GLY A 29 2.34 23.46 -6.77
C GLY A 29 2.75 22.73 -5.49
N PHE A 30 3.72 21.80 -5.59
CA PHE A 30 4.21 20.88 -4.57
C PHE A 30 3.18 20.57 -3.47
N GLN A 31 2.03 20.01 -3.86
CA GLN A 31 0.94 19.73 -2.92
C GLN A 31 1.37 18.80 -1.77
N ASN A 32 2.46 18.05 -1.96
CA ASN A 32 3.12 17.24 -0.95
C ASN A 32 3.69 18.05 0.24
N LEU A 33 3.88 19.38 0.12
CA LEU A 33 4.24 20.25 1.25
C LEU A 33 3.07 20.50 2.24
N ALA A 34 1.87 19.98 1.99
CA ALA A 34 0.77 20.07 2.94
C ALA A 34 1.04 19.34 4.28
N ASN A 35 2.02 18.44 4.32
CA ASN A 35 2.41 17.73 5.54
C ASN A 35 3.93 17.40 5.51
N PRO A 36 4.82 18.39 5.72
CA PRO A 36 6.27 18.29 5.45
C PRO A 36 7.06 17.49 6.51
N GLY A 37 6.38 16.69 7.33
CA GLY A 37 6.93 16.04 8.51
C GLY A 37 7.44 17.05 9.57
N VAL A 38 8.17 16.53 10.57
CA VAL A 38 8.76 17.35 11.63
C VAL A 38 10.27 17.39 11.45
N TYR A 39 10.82 18.57 11.21
CA TYR A 39 12.27 18.81 11.15
C TYR A 39 12.91 18.62 12.55
N PRO A 40 14.11 18.01 12.68
CA PRO A 40 14.99 17.53 11.59
C PRO A 40 14.68 16.11 11.09
N ALA A 41 13.79 15.36 11.76
CA ALA A 41 13.53 13.97 11.40
C ALA A 41 13.05 13.79 9.94
N SER A 42 12.28 14.73 9.39
CA SER A 42 11.86 14.67 7.97
C SER A 42 12.96 14.98 6.94
N ASP A 43 14.15 15.38 7.39
CA ASP A 43 15.36 15.57 6.56
C ASP A 43 16.34 14.39 6.76
N ASP A 44 16.47 13.89 8.00
CA ASP A 44 17.40 12.82 8.38
C ASP A 44 16.90 11.38 8.10
N VAL A 45 15.58 11.13 8.17
CA VAL A 45 15.01 9.76 8.08
C VAL A 45 13.79 9.68 7.13
N PRO A 46 13.58 8.52 6.45
CA PRO A 46 12.48 8.36 5.52
C PRO A 46 11.13 8.15 6.24
N LEU A 47 10.04 8.42 5.52
CA LEU A 47 8.67 8.61 6.04
C LEU A 47 8.11 7.53 6.97
N LEU A 48 8.58 6.29 6.90
CA LEU A 48 8.08 5.14 7.67
C LEU A 48 9.09 4.63 8.71
N ALA A 49 10.12 5.41 9.05
CA ALA A 49 11.16 5.02 10.02
C ALA A 49 10.60 4.67 11.42
N ASP A 50 9.46 5.27 11.81
CA ASP A 50 8.74 4.94 13.04
C ASP A 50 8.07 3.55 13.02
N SER A 51 7.88 2.96 11.83
CA SER A 51 7.11 1.72 11.60
C SER A 51 7.94 0.57 11.02
N TYR A 52 9.11 0.87 10.44
CA TYR A 52 10.04 -0.09 9.85
C TYR A 52 11.49 0.34 10.12
N PRO A 53 12.41 -0.57 10.49
CA PRO A 53 13.77 -0.19 10.80
C PRO A 53 14.46 0.46 9.59
N TYR A 54 14.88 1.71 9.73
CA TYR A 54 15.61 2.42 8.70
C TYR A 54 16.95 1.72 8.41
N LYS A 55 17.30 1.59 7.13
CA LYS A 55 18.53 0.92 6.69
C LYS A 55 19.80 1.74 6.87
N GLY A 56 19.67 3.07 6.96
CA GLY A 56 20.82 3.99 7.11
C GLY A 56 21.69 4.14 5.86
N THR A 57 21.22 3.72 4.69
CA THR A 57 21.99 3.75 3.44
C THR A 57 21.27 4.55 2.35
N ASN A 58 21.89 5.61 1.85
CA ASN A 58 21.38 6.40 0.72
C ASN A 58 21.75 5.79 -0.64
N THR A 59 21.80 4.46 -0.71
CA THR A 59 22.19 3.69 -1.89
C THR A 59 21.06 2.79 -2.35
N LEU A 60 21.02 2.49 -3.65
CA LEU A 60 20.15 1.46 -4.20
C LEU A 60 20.45 0.09 -3.56
N SER A 61 19.47 -0.81 -3.61
CA SER A 61 19.69 -2.20 -3.23
C SER A 61 20.41 -2.97 -4.35
N ASN A 62 20.92 -4.16 -4.02
CA ASN A 62 21.47 -5.08 -5.01
C ASN A 62 20.40 -6.00 -5.61
N ASN A 63 19.11 -5.69 -5.40
CA ASN A 63 18.00 -6.56 -5.81
C ASN A 63 17.79 -6.52 -7.32
N ASN A 64 17.60 -7.69 -7.91
CA ASN A 64 17.15 -7.88 -9.28
C ASN A 64 15.69 -8.38 -9.31
N TYR A 65 15.07 -8.49 -10.48
CA TYR A 65 13.65 -8.90 -10.60
C TYR A 65 13.36 -10.29 -10.00
N GLN A 66 14.35 -11.21 -9.97
CA GLN A 66 14.24 -12.52 -9.33
C GLN A 66 14.21 -12.44 -7.79
N ASP A 67 14.73 -11.35 -7.20
CA ASP A 67 14.75 -11.15 -5.75
C ASP A 67 13.46 -10.50 -5.23
N ILE A 68 12.64 -9.89 -6.11
CA ILE A 68 11.47 -9.09 -5.72
C ILE A 68 10.12 -9.63 -6.19
N TRP A 69 10.04 -10.47 -7.24
CA TRP A 69 8.76 -10.93 -7.82
C TRP A 69 7.83 -11.64 -6.83
N TRP A 70 8.39 -12.26 -5.78
CA TRP A 70 7.65 -13.00 -4.76
C TRP A 70 7.15 -12.13 -3.61
N LYS A 71 7.60 -10.87 -3.52
CA LYS A 71 7.10 -9.89 -2.54
C LYS A 71 5.67 -9.47 -2.83
N TYR A 72 5.29 -9.49 -4.11
CA TYR A 72 3.96 -9.11 -4.54
C TYR A 72 2.94 -10.17 -4.11
N PRO A 73 1.87 -9.84 -3.35
CA PRO A 73 1.05 -10.79 -2.60
C PRO A 73 0.02 -11.57 -3.45
N VAL A 74 0.39 -11.96 -4.68
CA VAL A 74 -0.44 -12.79 -5.57
C VAL A 74 -0.23 -14.26 -5.22
N PHE A 75 -0.83 -14.67 -4.10
CA PHE A 75 -0.88 -16.06 -3.69
C PHE A 75 -1.85 -16.87 -4.57
N ARG A 76 -1.53 -18.14 -4.82
CA ARG A 76 -2.45 -19.05 -5.51
C ARG A 76 -3.71 -19.25 -4.67
N VAL A 77 -4.84 -18.76 -5.17
CA VAL A 77 -6.16 -19.00 -4.58
C VAL A 77 -6.42 -20.51 -4.47
N GLY A 78 -6.92 -20.96 -3.31
CA GLY A 78 -7.26 -22.36 -3.05
C GLY A 78 -6.25 -23.17 -2.23
N SER A 79 -5.23 -22.56 -1.61
CA SER A 79 -4.39 -23.29 -0.64
C SER A 79 -5.11 -23.46 0.72
N TYR A 80 -4.98 -24.64 1.33
CA TYR A 80 -5.50 -24.90 2.69
C TYR A 80 -4.79 -24.10 3.80
N ALA A 81 -3.67 -23.43 3.48
CA ALA A 81 -2.84 -22.70 4.44
C ALA A 81 -3.44 -21.38 4.94
N GLN A 82 -4.68 -21.03 4.53
CA GLN A 82 -5.38 -19.78 4.88
C GLN A 82 -4.58 -18.50 4.58
N VAL A 83 -3.57 -18.57 3.70
CA VAL A 83 -2.84 -17.41 3.19
C VAL A 83 -3.76 -16.68 2.20
N THR A 84 -4.11 -15.43 2.52
CA THR A 84 -4.86 -14.54 1.63
C THR A 84 -3.95 -13.42 1.13
N ASN A 85 -4.35 -12.76 0.04
CA ASN A 85 -3.68 -11.56 -0.47
C ASN A 85 -3.82 -10.33 0.45
N ASN A 86 -4.73 -10.39 1.44
CA ASN A 86 -4.90 -9.34 2.45
C ASN A 86 -3.88 -9.52 3.59
N LEU A 87 -2.61 -9.27 3.30
CA LEU A 87 -1.55 -9.26 4.33
C LEU A 87 -1.79 -8.13 5.34
N ARG A 88 -1.88 -8.48 6.62
CA ARG A 88 -2.08 -7.53 7.73
C ARG A 88 -0.75 -7.00 8.26
N TYR A 89 0.27 -7.85 8.29
CA TYR A 89 1.58 -7.56 8.86
C TYR A 89 2.64 -7.69 7.76
N TRP A 90 3.05 -6.55 7.21
CA TRP A 90 4.08 -6.51 6.19
C TRP A 90 5.47 -6.49 6.82
N GLU A 91 6.38 -7.29 6.28
CA GLU A 91 7.77 -7.38 6.75
C GLU A 91 8.59 -6.15 6.34
N ASN A 92 8.27 -5.60 5.16
CA ASN A 92 8.89 -4.43 4.54
C ASN A 92 7.78 -3.61 3.85
N PRO A 93 7.87 -2.27 3.76
CA PRO A 93 6.91 -1.49 2.99
C PRO A 93 7.03 -1.66 1.47
N ASP A 94 8.17 -2.17 0.97
CA ASP A 94 8.35 -2.46 -0.45
C ASP A 94 7.72 -3.82 -0.83
N ASP A 95 6.64 -3.77 -1.60
CA ASP A 95 5.83 -4.92 -2.04
C ASP A 95 6.31 -5.56 -3.36
N GLY A 96 7.31 -4.99 -4.02
CA GLY A 96 7.83 -5.48 -5.30
C GLY A 96 7.36 -4.70 -6.54
N GLU A 97 6.45 -3.73 -6.43
CA GLU A 97 6.01 -2.89 -7.58
C GLU A 97 6.94 -1.69 -7.87
N CYS A 98 8.19 -1.70 -7.39
CA CYS A 98 9.13 -0.60 -7.62
C CYS A 98 9.48 -0.41 -9.10
N ILE A 99 9.66 0.85 -9.53
CA ILE A 99 9.96 1.25 -10.92
C ILE A 99 11.17 0.51 -11.52
N ARG A 100 12.13 0.12 -10.69
CA ARG A 100 13.16 -0.88 -10.97
C ARG A 100 13.39 -1.74 -9.72
N ALA A 101 13.85 -2.97 -9.91
CA ALA A 101 14.09 -3.90 -8.80
C ALA A 101 15.10 -3.39 -7.75
N ASP A 102 16.10 -2.62 -8.16
CA ASP A 102 17.14 -2.07 -7.29
C ASP A 102 16.67 -0.90 -6.41
N PHE A 103 15.48 -0.33 -6.68
CA PHE A 103 14.83 0.62 -5.78
C PHE A 103 14.08 -0.07 -4.64
N CYS A 104 13.61 -1.31 -4.84
CA CYS A 104 12.97 -2.10 -3.77
C CYS A 104 14.00 -2.53 -2.72
N GLY A 105 13.66 -2.42 -1.43
CA GLY A 105 14.51 -2.77 -0.30
C GLY A 105 15.72 -1.85 -0.11
N ALA A 106 15.66 -0.63 -0.68
CA ALA A 106 16.72 0.36 -0.57
C ALA A 106 16.67 1.13 0.76
N LEU A 107 15.48 1.50 1.23
CA LEU A 107 15.31 2.41 2.38
C LEU A 107 15.13 1.69 3.73
N TYR A 108 14.40 0.57 3.76
CA TYR A 108 14.02 -0.10 5.01
C TYR A 108 14.53 -1.53 5.08
N ASN A 109 14.95 -1.93 6.28
CA ASN A 109 15.18 -3.32 6.61
C ASN A 109 13.84 -4.03 6.90
N ASN A 110 13.86 -5.34 6.75
CA ASN A 110 12.78 -6.21 7.18
C ASN A 110 12.60 -6.13 8.70
N LYS A 111 11.34 -6.05 9.17
CA LYS A 111 11.00 -6.13 10.60
C LYS A 111 10.45 -7.49 10.96
N GLU A 112 10.61 -7.88 12.22
CA GLU A 112 9.93 -9.04 12.78
C GLU A 112 8.41 -8.80 12.78
N ILE A 113 7.65 -9.77 12.25
CA ILE A 113 6.20 -9.68 12.12
C ILE A 113 5.49 -10.84 12.80
N GLN A 114 4.26 -10.59 13.22
CA GLN A 114 3.31 -11.66 13.55
C GLN A 114 2.91 -12.41 12.27
N SER A 115 2.54 -13.68 12.41
CA SER A 115 2.06 -14.49 11.29
C SER A 115 0.84 -13.87 10.62
N ASN A 116 0.87 -13.75 9.29
CA ASN A 116 -0.31 -13.46 8.47
C ASN A 116 -1.22 -14.67 8.26
N ILE A 117 -0.76 -15.87 8.62
CA ILE A 117 -1.58 -17.08 8.58
C ILE A 117 -2.54 -17.03 9.76
N ALA A 118 -3.81 -16.77 9.47
CA ALA A 118 -4.88 -17.14 10.37
C ALA A 118 -4.88 -18.68 10.48
N GLN A 119 -4.59 -19.20 11.67
CA GLN A 119 -4.85 -20.60 11.95
C GLN A 119 -6.23 -20.70 12.61
N PRO A 120 -7.10 -21.64 12.21
CA PRO A 120 -8.22 -22.00 13.06
C PRO A 120 -7.65 -22.50 14.40
N LEU A 121 -8.37 -22.25 15.48
CA LEU A 121 -8.02 -22.73 16.82
C LEU A 121 -8.01 -24.30 16.86
N PRO A 122 -7.55 -24.96 17.94
CA PRO A 122 -7.47 -26.43 18.04
C PRO A 122 -8.66 -27.05 18.81
N PRO A 123 -9.21 -28.24 18.41
CA PRO A 123 -10.55 -28.74 18.80
C PRO A 123 -10.88 -28.58 20.29
N THR A 124 -11.89 -27.76 20.62
CA THR A 124 -12.28 -27.57 22.03
C THR A 124 -12.71 -28.88 22.68
N GLU A 125 -12.21 -29.07 23.89
CA GLU A 125 -12.47 -30.25 24.69
C GLU A 125 -13.95 -30.43 25.05
N PHE A 126 -14.35 -31.68 25.25
CA PHE A 126 -15.73 -32.04 25.52
C PHE A 126 -16.11 -31.70 26.98
N SER A 127 -17.17 -30.94 27.16
CA SER A 127 -17.70 -30.48 28.46
C SER A 127 -19.20 -30.86 28.57
N ARG A 128 -19.82 -30.74 29.76
CA ARG A 128 -21.24 -31.11 30.01
C ARG A 128 -22.18 -29.90 30.25
N GLU A 129 -21.68 -28.65 30.23
CA GLU A 129 -22.41 -27.36 30.48
C GLU A 129 -22.99 -26.51 29.28
N GLY A 130 -22.21 -25.66 28.54
CA GLY A 130 -22.69 -24.64 27.54
C GLY A 130 -22.36 -24.84 26.02
N ALA A 131 -22.68 -23.89 25.12
CA ALA A 131 -22.77 -24.00 23.62
C ALA A 131 -21.47 -23.84 22.72
N ARG A 132 -21.32 -24.59 21.59
CA ARG A 132 -20.25 -24.43 20.55
C ARG A 132 -20.60 -23.29 19.62
N VAL A 133 -19.81 -22.21 19.63
CA VAL A 133 -19.98 -21.08 18.69
C VAL A 133 -18.64 -20.72 18.06
N ASN A 134 -18.44 -21.02 16.78
CA ASN A 134 -17.13 -21.26 16.14
C ASN A 134 -16.43 -22.52 16.68
N TYR A 135 -15.60 -22.37 17.72
CA TYR A 135 -14.50 -23.31 17.95
C TYR A 135 -14.72 -24.32 19.11
N TYR A 136 -15.90 -24.30 19.74
CA TYR A 136 -16.15 -24.80 21.10
C TYR A 136 -16.87 -26.17 21.24
N ASN A 137 -17.56 -26.47 22.35
CA ASN A 137 -18.50 -27.61 22.46
C ASN A 137 -19.88 -27.11 22.93
N ALA A 138 -20.96 -27.79 22.52
CA ALA A 138 -22.33 -27.47 22.87
C ALA A 138 -23.00 -28.53 23.75
N ASN A 139 -23.12 -28.21 25.03
CA ASN A 139 -23.54 -29.15 26.04
C ASN A 139 -25.01 -28.88 26.47
N THR A 140 -25.51 -27.63 26.34
CA THR A 140 -26.92 -27.26 26.10
C THR A 140 -27.02 -25.93 25.31
N ASN A 141 -28.21 -25.60 24.78
CA ASN A 141 -28.43 -24.50 23.82
C ASN A 141 -28.77 -23.15 24.48
N LEU A 142 -28.20 -22.04 23.98
CA LEU A 142 -28.28 -20.69 24.60
C LEU A 142 -29.24 -19.69 23.93
N PHE A 143 -29.94 -20.06 22.84
CA PHE A 143 -31.00 -19.22 22.25
C PHE A 143 -32.32 -19.27 23.08
N LEU A 144 -32.23 -18.91 24.35
CA LEU A 144 -33.35 -18.90 25.32
C LEU A 144 -33.56 -17.54 26.02
N GLY A 145 -32.90 -16.49 25.56
CA GLY A 145 -33.24 -15.12 25.95
C GLY A 145 -34.51 -14.63 25.24
N PRO A 146 -35.23 -13.64 25.80
CA PRO A 146 -36.33 -12.99 25.09
C PRO A 146 -35.83 -12.37 23.77
N GLN A 147 -36.70 -12.33 22.76
CA GLN A 147 -36.36 -11.76 21.45
C GLN A 147 -35.80 -10.34 21.58
N ALA A 148 -34.85 -9.99 20.70
CA ALA A 148 -34.39 -8.61 20.57
C ALA A 148 -35.59 -7.67 20.33
N GLY A 149 -35.55 -6.48 20.93
CA GLY A 149 -36.65 -5.53 20.96
C GLY A 149 -37.13 -5.07 19.57
N PRO A 150 -38.27 -4.35 19.50
CA PRO A 150 -39.14 -4.23 18.32
C PRO A 150 -38.59 -3.49 17.08
N GLU A 151 -37.31 -3.14 17.06
CA GLU A 151 -36.76 -2.09 16.18
C GLU A 151 -35.88 -2.60 15.02
N LEU A 152 -35.56 -3.90 14.93
CA LEU A 152 -34.73 -4.44 13.84
C LEU A 152 -35.39 -5.63 13.12
N PRO A 153 -35.94 -5.44 11.91
CA PRO A 153 -36.41 -6.55 11.08
C PRO A 153 -35.22 -7.35 10.58
N VAL A 154 -35.30 -8.68 10.74
CA VAL A 154 -34.29 -9.63 10.28
C VAL A 154 -34.67 -10.10 8.87
N PHE A 155 -33.70 -10.11 7.95
CA PHE A 155 -33.82 -10.65 6.59
C PHE A 155 -33.81 -12.18 6.59
#